data_AF-A0A099Y5E8-F1
#
_entry.id   AF-A0A099Y5E8-F1
#
_cell.length_a   1.000
_cell.length_b   1.000
_cell.length_c   1.000
_cell.angle_alpha   90.00
_cell.angle_beta   90.00
_cell.angle_gamma   90.00
#
_symmetry.space_group_name_H-M   'P 1'
#
loop_
_entity.id
_entity.type
_entity.pdbx_description
1 polymer ?
#
loop_
_entity_poly.entity_id
_entity_poly.type
_entity_poly.pdbx_seq_one_letter_code
_entity_poly.pdbx_strand_id
1 'polypeptide(L)'
;MKKYFLPVLFVFTIYSSSFAQRAISEKVNYFDIRKPNNPLDKTIKSYKVIVETPYTLTAEEVNVKSLQEFEVEKENYDNLLETSKAEFEKRLASYDDDVKKQEERYDKLMKDFKALSLIERLALTQQGKEPKLKVPSKPRYVEPREPIYRKPNLDDNLIFDNNVLADGINLFGYEKGEDILFIINISKMVFQDNGGQTYYNQPTSLKVIYGADIIDEKKFDDKFKFLTSTSSNSINLDRHEKNNVKKNIRNIENYMNEEFGFTPVSSSIYIQYPKNKKREYDVLENAKIKVISAYRKLKKDASLETRERVKEELEAVRLIWKTELSKVDYKNKKALMNKEIAKIILFNLMRVDISIKDKKQAEETLALMQEKRIDLDLNYTEKATFTRLEEQVYKL
;
A
#
# COMPACT_ATOMS: atom_id res chain seq x y z
N MET A 1 54.80 -48.89 58.62
CA MET A 1 53.55 -48.93 57.82
C MET A 1 53.53 -47.74 56.87
N LYS A 2 53.40 -48.00 55.55
CA LYS A 2 52.83 -47.11 54.50
C LYS A 2 53.60 -45.79 54.22
N LYS A 3 53.80 -45.27 53.00
CA LYS A 3 53.34 -45.55 51.63
C LYS A 3 54.13 -44.65 50.65
N TYR A 4 54.52 -45.22 49.52
CA TYR A 4 54.62 -44.71 48.12
C TYR A 4 55.16 -43.32 47.76
N PHE A 5 56.24 -43.39 46.95
CA PHE A 5 56.68 -42.47 45.90
C PHE A 5 55.67 -42.38 44.74
N LEU A 6 55.40 -41.17 44.21
CA LEU A 6 55.21 -40.88 42.77
C LEU A 6 55.20 -39.35 42.50
N PRO A 7 56.06 -38.82 41.60
CA PRO A 7 55.83 -37.52 40.98
C PRO A 7 55.66 -37.69 39.46
N VAL A 8 54.48 -37.35 38.90
CA VAL A 8 54.29 -37.32 37.45
C VAL A 8 53.43 -36.11 37.04
N LEU A 9 54.13 -35.15 36.42
CA LEU A 9 53.72 -34.31 35.28
C LEU A 9 52.33 -33.65 35.29
N PHE A 10 52.31 -32.37 35.69
CA PHE A 10 51.29 -31.42 35.26
C PHE A 10 51.67 -30.87 33.88
N VAL A 11 51.02 -31.37 32.82
CA VAL A 11 51.08 -30.78 31.48
C VAL A 11 50.30 -29.48 31.50
N PHE A 12 51.01 -28.35 31.47
CA PHE A 12 50.43 -27.06 31.13
C PHE A 12 50.01 -27.10 29.64
N THR A 13 48.75 -27.42 29.38
CA THR A 13 48.10 -27.07 28.11
C THR A 13 48.02 -25.55 28.03
N ILE A 14 49.03 -24.96 27.39
CA ILE A 14 48.98 -23.59 26.88
C ILE A 14 47.87 -23.58 25.85
N TYR A 15 46.70 -23.04 26.23
CA TYR A 15 45.67 -22.64 25.29
C TYR A 15 46.30 -21.59 24.37
N SER A 16 46.67 -22.03 23.17
CA SER A 16 46.96 -21.13 22.06
C SER A 16 45.66 -20.37 21.80
N SER A 17 45.65 -19.09 22.16
CA SER A 17 44.66 -18.13 21.74
C SER A 17 44.65 -18.11 20.22
N SER A 18 43.72 -18.85 19.65
CA SER A 18 43.38 -18.76 18.24
C SER A 18 42.86 -17.34 18.01
N PHE A 19 43.73 -16.47 17.51
CA PHE A 19 43.36 -15.18 16.95
C PHE A 19 42.56 -15.43 15.66
N ALA A 20 41.32 -15.92 15.79
CA ALA A 20 40.36 -15.86 14.71
C ALA A 20 39.89 -14.41 14.62
N GLN A 21 40.20 -13.73 13.52
CA GLN A 21 39.73 -12.36 13.28
C GLN A 21 38.23 -12.46 13.00
N ARG A 22 37.41 -12.29 14.04
CA ARG A 22 35.95 -12.37 13.91
C ARG A 22 35.44 -11.29 12.95
N ALA A 23 34.87 -11.73 11.83
CA ALA A 23 34.11 -10.90 10.91
C ALA A 23 32.79 -10.45 11.57
N ILE A 24 32.46 -9.17 11.46
CA ILE A 24 31.17 -8.60 11.85
C ILE A 24 30.41 -8.25 10.57
N SER A 25 29.10 -8.48 10.54
CA SER A 25 28.25 -8.13 9.40
C SER A 25 27.21 -7.10 9.79
N GLU A 26 27.00 -6.10 8.94
CA GLU A 26 25.89 -5.15 9.04
C GLU A 26 24.99 -5.29 7.81
N LYS A 27 23.67 -5.38 8.05
CA LYS A 27 22.65 -5.39 6.99
C LYS A 27 22.16 -3.97 6.75
N VAL A 28 22.13 -3.54 5.49
CA VAL A 28 21.57 -2.25 5.08
C VAL A 28 20.43 -2.48 4.09
N ASN A 29 19.29 -1.87 4.37
CA ASN A 29 18.16 -1.84 3.45
C ASN A 29 18.24 -0.56 2.61
N TYR A 30 17.98 -0.68 1.32
CA TYR A 30 18.03 0.43 0.36
C TYR A 30 17.00 0.20 -0.76
N PHE A 31 16.76 1.21 -1.59
CA PHE A 31 15.88 1.08 -2.76
C PHE A 31 16.69 1.09 -4.06
N ASP A 32 16.75 -0.06 -4.72
CA ASP A 32 17.23 -0.17 -6.09
C ASP A 32 16.16 0.35 -7.08
N ILE A 33 16.53 0.52 -8.34
CA ILE A 33 15.67 0.98 -9.42
C ILE A 33 15.47 -0.11 -10.45
N ARG A 34 14.20 -0.31 -10.84
CA ARG A 34 13.83 -0.89 -12.13
C ARG A 34 13.75 0.23 -13.17
N LYS A 35 14.43 0.06 -14.31
CA LYS A 35 14.41 1.02 -15.42
C LYS A 35 12.99 1.14 -15.98
N PRO A 36 12.58 2.34 -16.44
CA PRO A 36 11.34 2.53 -17.18
C PRO A 36 11.29 1.69 -18.44
N ASN A 37 10.08 1.34 -18.87
CA ASN A 37 9.86 0.69 -20.18
C ASN A 37 10.18 1.66 -21.32
N ASN A 38 9.80 2.93 -21.18
CA ASN A 38 9.94 4.01 -22.15
C ASN A 38 10.67 5.20 -21.52
N PRO A 39 12.00 5.14 -21.36
CA PRO A 39 12.78 6.19 -20.71
C PRO A 39 12.60 7.53 -21.43
N LEU A 40 12.36 8.59 -20.65
CA LEU A 40 12.36 9.96 -21.14
C LEU A 40 13.78 10.40 -21.57
N ASP A 41 13.84 11.42 -22.42
CA ASP A 41 15.12 12.00 -22.85
C ASP A 41 15.89 12.55 -21.64
N LYS A 42 17.22 12.43 -21.67
CA LYS A 42 18.15 12.84 -20.59
C LYS A 42 18.15 14.35 -20.34
N THR A 43 17.60 15.12 -21.28
CA THR A 43 17.42 16.57 -21.16
C THR A 43 16.32 16.93 -20.16
N ILE A 44 15.35 16.03 -19.95
CA ILE A 44 14.19 16.23 -19.07
C ILE A 44 14.61 15.93 -17.63
N LYS A 45 14.49 16.92 -16.75
CA LYS A 45 14.84 16.76 -15.32
C LYS A 45 13.64 16.97 -14.41
N SER A 46 12.65 17.70 -14.90
CA SER A 46 11.49 18.10 -14.11
C SER A 46 10.15 17.73 -14.74
N TYR A 47 9.10 17.63 -13.92
CA TYR A 47 7.75 17.31 -14.38
C TYR A 47 6.67 18.13 -13.66
N LYS A 48 5.57 18.38 -14.38
CA LYS A 48 4.34 18.99 -13.88
C LYS A 48 3.18 18.02 -14.03
N VAL A 49 2.34 17.93 -13.02
CA VAL A 49 1.10 17.16 -13.08
C VAL A 49 -0.07 18.13 -12.97
N ILE A 50 -1.05 18.00 -13.85
CA ILE A 50 -2.31 18.73 -13.82
C ILE A 50 -3.42 17.69 -13.75
N VAL A 51 -4.24 17.78 -12.70
CA VAL A 51 -5.41 16.92 -12.53
C VAL A 51 -6.66 17.76 -12.73
N GLU A 52 -7.49 17.35 -13.67
CA GLU A 52 -8.79 17.96 -13.95
C GLU A 52 -9.88 17.00 -13.50
N THR A 53 -10.68 17.44 -12.54
CA THR A 53 -11.89 16.74 -12.10
C THR A 53 -13.12 17.64 -12.29
N PRO A 54 -14.31 17.07 -12.56
CA PRO A 54 -15.55 17.84 -12.76
C PRO A 54 -16.18 18.31 -11.45
N TYR A 55 -15.58 18.01 -10.29
CA TYR A 55 -16.16 18.35 -8.99
C TYR A 55 -15.61 19.69 -8.51
N THR A 56 -16.51 20.62 -8.23
CA THR A 56 -16.17 21.97 -7.77
C THR A 56 -16.60 22.23 -6.33
N LEU A 57 -17.23 21.25 -5.66
CA LEU A 57 -17.74 21.43 -4.31
C LEU A 57 -16.61 21.56 -3.31
N THR A 58 -16.61 22.67 -2.59
CA THR A 58 -15.68 22.93 -1.49
C THR A 58 -16.26 22.47 -0.14
N ALA A 59 -15.39 22.20 0.83
CA ALA A 59 -15.84 21.82 2.18
C ALA A 59 -16.67 22.92 2.86
N GLU A 60 -16.43 24.18 2.53
CA GLU A 60 -17.16 25.32 3.07
C GLU A 60 -18.59 25.38 2.56
N GLU A 61 -18.79 25.18 1.25
CA GLU A 61 -20.12 25.14 0.63
C GLU A 61 -21.00 24.02 1.19
N VAL A 62 -20.43 22.85 1.48
CA VAL A 62 -21.16 21.73 2.09
C VAL A 62 -21.67 22.10 3.50
N ASN A 63 -20.85 22.79 4.29
CA ASN A 63 -21.26 23.24 5.62
C ASN A 63 -22.36 24.32 5.53
N VAL A 64 -22.27 25.26 4.58
CA VAL A 64 -23.28 26.29 4.37
C VAL A 64 -24.61 25.68 3.95
N LYS A 65 -24.59 24.74 2.99
CA LYS A 65 -25.81 24.03 2.54
C LYS A 65 -26.47 23.25 3.68
N SER A 66 -25.68 22.54 4.48
CA SER A 66 -26.21 21.77 5.62
C SER A 66 -26.85 22.68 6.69
N LEU A 67 -26.32 23.88 6.90
CA LEU A 67 -26.95 24.87 7.79
C LEU A 67 -28.27 25.38 7.22
N GLN A 68 -28.32 25.68 5.92
CA GLN A 68 -29.55 26.11 5.24
C GLN A 68 -30.63 25.02 5.26
N GLU A 69 -30.27 23.76 5.02
CA GLU A 69 -31.19 22.63 5.12
C GLU A 69 -31.75 22.48 6.54
N PHE A 70 -30.92 22.67 7.56
CA PHE A 70 -31.35 22.66 8.95
C PHE A 70 -32.28 23.82 9.30
N GLU A 71 -32.02 25.02 8.79
CA GLU A 71 -32.91 26.17 8.95
C GLU A 71 -34.28 25.91 8.31
N VAL A 72 -34.30 25.37 7.09
CA VAL A 72 -35.54 24.97 6.40
C VAL A 72 -36.28 23.86 7.14
N GLU A 73 -35.57 22.89 7.71
CA GLU A 73 -36.19 21.81 8.52
C GLU A 73 -36.81 22.37 9.80
N LYS A 74 -36.14 23.33 10.44
CA LYS A 74 -36.65 24.03 11.63
C LYS A 74 -37.90 24.85 11.32
N GLU A 75 -37.92 25.56 10.20
CA GLU A 75 -39.10 26.32 9.75
C GLU A 75 -40.27 25.41 9.40
N ASN A 76 -40.01 24.23 8.83
CA ASN A 76 -41.04 23.25 8.48
C ASN A 76 -41.53 22.40 9.66
N TYR A 77 -40.83 22.43 10.81
CA TYR A 77 -41.18 21.61 11.98
C TYR A 77 -42.57 21.96 12.54
N ASP A 78 -42.94 23.23 12.58
CA ASP A 78 -44.25 23.68 13.07
C ASP A 78 -45.39 23.14 12.17
N ASN A 79 -45.20 23.20 10.85
CA ASN A 79 -46.13 22.63 9.88
C ASN A 79 -46.22 21.10 10.01
N LEU A 80 -45.10 20.44 10.30
CA LEU A 80 -45.03 18.99 10.48
C LEU A 80 -45.74 18.54 11.77
N LEU A 81 -45.66 19.33 12.84
CA LEU A 81 -46.43 19.10 14.06
C LEU A 81 -47.93 19.27 13.84
N GLU A 82 -48.35 20.31 13.11
CA GLU A 82 -49.77 20.55 12.81
C GLU A 82 -50.35 19.43 11.94
N THR A 83 -49.66 19.04 10.86
CA THR A 83 -50.08 17.95 9.99
C THR A 83 -50.10 16.60 10.69
N SER A 84 -49.12 16.30 11.56
CA SER A 84 -49.08 15.07 12.36
C SER A 84 -50.25 15.00 13.37
N LYS A 85 -50.58 16.11 14.03
CA LYS A 85 -51.75 16.19 14.92
C LYS A 85 -53.06 15.99 14.15
N ALA A 86 -53.23 16.67 13.01
CA ALA A 86 -54.41 16.53 12.17
C ALA A 86 -54.58 15.09 11.63
N GLU A 87 -53.49 14.43 11.24
CA GLU A 87 -53.54 13.03 10.81
C GLU A 87 -53.90 12.09 11.98
N PHE A 88 -53.38 12.35 13.18
CA PHE A 88 -53.73 11.59 14.38
C PHE A 88 -55.20 11.75 14.76
N GLU A 89 -55.74 12.97 14.75
CA GLU A 89 -57.15 13.24 15.03
C GLU A 89 -58.06 12.55 14.01
N LYS A 90 -57.69 12.60 12.73
CA LYS A 90 -58.42 11.89 11.68
C LYS A 90 -58.43 10.37 11.89
N ARG A 91 -57.29 9.78 12.29
CA ARG A 91 -57.17 8.35 12.61
C ARG A 91 -57.93 7.98 13.88
N LEU A 92 -58.03 8.88 14.85
CA LEU A 92 -58.80 8.67 16.08
C LEU A 92 -60.31 8.73 15.80
N ALA A 93 -60.75 9.66 14.95
CA ALA A 93 -62.14 9.75 14.51
C ALA A 93 -62.57 8.54 13.67
N SER A 94 -61.68 8.01 12.81
CA SER A 94 -62.00 6.81 12.01
C SER A 94 -61.90 5.49 12.79
N TYR A 95 -61.31 5.50 13.99
CA TYR A 95 -61.07 4.28 14.77
C TYR A 95 -62.37 3.55 15.14
N ASP A 96 -63.37 4.28 15.64
CA ASP A 96 -64.63 3.67 16.08
C ASP A 96 -65.39 3.04 14.90
N ASP A 97 -65.34 3.68 13.73
CA ASP A 97 -65.91 3.14 12.50
C ASP A 97 -65.14 1.92 11.99
N ASP A 98 -63.82 1.92 12.10
CA ASP A 98 -62.98 0.78 11.70
C ASP A 98 -63.16 -0.41 12.65
N VAL A 99 -63.35 -0.19 13.95
CA VAL A 99 -63.71 -1.24 14.92
C VAL A 99 -65.05 -1.86 14.56
N LYS A 100 -66.09 -1.05 14.34
CA LYS A 100 -67.43 -1.54 13.93
C LYS A 100 -67.36 -2.35 12.63
N LYS A 101 -66.62 -1.87 11.61
CA LYS A 101 -66.43 -2.61 10.36
C LYS A 101 -65.74 -3.96 10.58
N GLN A 102 -64.78 -4.06 11.49
CA GLN A 102 -64.13 -5.34 11.79
C GLN A 102 -65.05 -6.27 12.60
N GLU A 103 -65.86 -5.74 13.50
CA GLU A 103 -66.89 -6.50 14.24
C GLU A 103 -67.96 -7.05 13.29
N GLU A 104 -68.50 -6.23 12.38
CA GLU A 104 -69.47 -6.66 11.36
C GLU A 104 -68.89 -7.73 10.41
N ARG A 105 -67.64 -7.56 9.99
CA ARG A 105 -66.92 -8.57 9.19
C ARG A 105 -66.75 -9.86 9.96
N TYR A 106 -66.37 -9.79 11.23
CA TYR A 106 -66.22 -10.96 12.07
C TYR A 106 -67.55 -11.69 12.28
N ASP A 107 -68.64 -10.97 12.54
CA ASP A 107 -69.98 -11.56 12.71
C ASP A 107 -70.45 -12.27 11.44
N LYS A 108 -70.19 -11.68 10.26
CA LYS A 108 -70.47 -12.32 8.98
C LYS A 108 -69.64 -13.59 8.78
N LEU A 109 -68.32 -13.50 9.00
CA LEU A 109 -67.41 -14.64 8.89
C LEU A 109 -67.76 -15.76 9.89
N MET A 110 -68.21 -15.42 11.09
CA MET A 110 -68.64 -16.38 12.10
C MET A 110 -69.99 -17.03 11.74
N LYS A 111 -70.92 -16.30 11.14
CA LYS A 111 -72.17 -16.86 10.59
C LYS A 111 -71.87 -17.86 9.47
N ASP A 112 -71.02 -17.48 8.52
CA ASP A 112 -70.60 -18.35 7.42
C ASP A 112 -69.85 -19.59 7.94
N PHE A 113 -68.97 -19.42 8.93
CA PHE A 113 -68.25 -20.52 9.58
C PHE A 113 -69.18 -21.48 10.32
N LYS A 114 -70.21 -20.98 11.02
CA LYS A 114 -71.20 -21.80 11.72
C LYS A 114 -72.13 -22.56 10.77
N ALA A 115 -72.34 -22.05 9.56
CA ALA A 115 -73.15 -22.69 8.52
C ALA A 115 -72.45 -23.87 7.82
N LEU A 116 -71.11 -23.98 7.93
CA LEU A 116 -70.33 -25.09 7.37
C LEU A 116 -70.61 -26.43 8.07
N SER A 117 -70.44 -27.54 7.34
CA SER A 117 -70.61 -28.88 7.90
C SER A 117 -69.58 -29.17 9.00
N LEU A 118 -69.87 -30.15 9.86
CA LEU A 118 -69.04 -30.46 11.03
C LEU A 118 -67.62 -30.91 10.64
N ILE A 119 -67.47 -31.59 9.49
CA ILE A 119 -66.18 -32.03 8.94
C ILE A 119 -65.38 -30.84 8.41
N GLU A 120 -66.03 -29.90 7.69
CA GLU A 120 -65.39 -28.71 7.14
C GLU A 120 -64.94 -27.74 8.24
N ARG A 121 -65.73 -27.58 9.31
CA ARG A 121 -65.32 -26.82 10.50
C ARG A 121 -64.10 -27.42 11.18
N LEU A 122 -64.06 -28.75 11.37
CA LEU A 122 -62.91 -29.44 11.96
C LEU A 122 -61.64 -29.31 11.10
N ALA A 123 -61.77 -29.36 9.77
CA ALA A 123 -60.65 -29.15 8.86
C ALA A 123 -60.10 -27.71 8.95
N LEU A 124 -60.98 -26.71 9.05
CA LEU A 124 -60.58 -25.30 9.17
C LEU A 124 -59.99 -24.96 10.54
N THR A 125 -60.50 -25.53 11.63
CA THR A 125 -59.91 -25.35 12.97
C THR A 125 -58.54 -26.02 13.10
N GLN A 126 -58.35 -27.23 12.54
CA GLN A 126 -57.03 -27.88 12.51
C GLN A 126 -56.00 -27.10 11.68
N GLN A 127 -56.44 -26.40 10.63
CA GLN A 127 -55.59 -25.47 9.86
C GLN A 127 -55.36 -24.11 10.56
N GLY A 128 -55.94 -23.89 11.74
CA GLY A 128 -55.85 -22.62 12.47
C GLY A 128 -56.60 -21.45 11.80
N LYS A 129 -57.50 -21.74 10.85
CA LYS A 129 -58.27 -20.76 10.06
C LYS A 129 -59.63 -20.44 10.66
N GLU A 130 -59.77 -20.59 11.97
CA GLU A 130 -60.97 -20.16 12.68
C GLU A 130 -61.10 -18.63 12.61
N PRO A 131 -62.31 -18.08 12.36
CA PRO A 131 -62.52 -16.65 12.41
C PRO A 131 -62.10 -16.11 13.77
N LYS A 132 -61.20 -15.11 13.79
CA LYS A 132 -60.76 -14.41 15.00
C LYS A 132 -61.01 -12.93 14.81
N LEU A 133 -61.63 -12.29 15.80
CA LEU A 133 -61.81 -10.85 15.80
C LEU A 133 -60.44 -10.19 15.95
N LYS A 134 -60.01 -9.48 14.91
CA LYS A 134 -58.80 -8.66 14.92
C LYS A 134 -59.23 -7.20 14.90
N VAL A 135 -59.41 -6.61 16.08
CA VAL A 135 -59.65 -5.18 16.20
C VAL A 135 -58.35 -4.41 15.89
N PRO A 136 -58.44 -3.27 15.18
CA PRO A 136 -57.29 -2.39 15.04
C PRO A 136 -56.86 -1.90 16.42
N SER A 137 -55.56 -1.69 16.61
CA SER A 137 -55.06 -1.11 17.86
C SER A 137 -55.41 0.39 17.92
N LYS A 138 -55.83 0.87 19.10
CA LYS A 138 -56.07 2.30 19.31
C LYS A 138 -54.84 3.12 18.90
N PRO A 139 -55.00 4.14 18.03
CA PRO A 139 -53.89 5.00 17.63
C PRO A 139 -53.22 5.63 18.86
N ARG A 140 -51.89 5.69 18.86
CA ARG A 140 -51.09 6.42 19.85
C ARG A 140 -50.37 7.55 19.13
N TYR A 141 -50.49 8.76 19.68
CA TYR A 141 -49.75 9.90 19.15
C TYR A 141 -48.27 9.74 19.50
N VAL A 142 -47.42 9.86 18.50
CA VAL A 142 -45.97 9.93 18.65
C VAL A 142 -45.57 11.27 18.08
N GLU A 143 -45.12 12.16 18.96
CA GLU A 143 -44.67 13.47 18.54
C GLU A 143 -43.43 13.34 17.65
N PRO A 144 -43.44 13.96 16.46
CA PRO A 144 -42.23 14.11 15.66
C PRO A 144 -41.11 14.75 16.49
N ARG A 145 -39.89 14.28 16.31
CA ARG A 145 -38.74 14.81 17.07
C ARG A 145 -38.34 16.17 16.51
N GLU A 146 -37.94 17.08 17.41
CA GLU A 146 -37.30 18.33 17.01
C GLU A 146 -36.05 18.05 16.15
N PRO A 147 -35.84 18.84 15.09
CA PRO A 147 -34.65 18.70 14.26
C PRO A 147 -33.40 19.07 15.08
N ILE A 148 -32.40 18.19 15.03
CA ILE A 148 -31.11 18.40 15.71
C ILE A 148 -30.05 18.58 14.63
N TYR A 149 -29.36 19.71 14.64
CA TYR A 149 -28.25 19.93 13.73
C TYR A 149 -27.16 18.90 13.98
N ARG A 150 -26.80 18.18 12.92
CA ARG A 150 -25.66 17.27 12.90
C ARG A 150 -24.70 17.77 11.85
N LYS A 151 -23.47 18.05 12.27
CA LYS A 151 -22.42 18.43 11.33
C LYS A 151 -22.31 17.36 10.23
N PRO A 152 -22.36 17.74 8.95
CA PRO A 152 -22.31 16.78 7.86
C PRO A 152 -20.97 16.04 7.88
N ASN A 153 -21.02 14.75 7.56
CA ASN A 153 -19.80 13.99 7.36
C ASN A 153 -19.18 14.38 6.00
N LEU A 154 -18.04 15.06 6.04
CA LEU A 154 -17.33 15.50 4.84
C LEU A 154 -16.82 14.32 3.99
N ASP A 155 -16.69 13.13 4.58
CA ASP A 155 -16.30 11.93 3.84
C ASP A 155 -17.38 11.38 2.92
N ASP A 156 -18.64 11.69 3.20
CA ASP A 156 -19.78 11.28 2.38
C ASP A 156 -20.04 12.23 1.20
N ASN A 157 -19.24 13.30 1.08
CA ASN A 157 -19.36 14.30 0.01
C ASN A 157 -18.20 14.20 -1.00
N LEU A 158 -18.49 14.48 -2.26
CA LEU A 158 -17.52 14.57 -3.36
C LEU A 158 -16.74 15.89 -3.34
N ILE A 159 -15.83 16.01 -2.38
CA ILE A 159 -14.90 17.14 -2.26
C ILE A 159 -13.54 16.69 -2.78
N PHE A 160 -13.07 17.33 -3.84
CA PHE A 160 -11.74 17.14 -4.40
C PHE A 160 -11.05 18.48 -4.59
N ASP A 161 -9.78 18.53 -4.22
CA ASP A 161 -8.89 19.64 -4.56
C ASP A 161 -7.92 19.15 -5.62
N ASN A 162 -8.06 19.68 -6.83
CA ASN A 162 -7.23 19.33 -7.99
C ASN A 162 -5.74 19.54 -7.72
N ASN A 163 -5.37 20.55 -6.91
CA ASN A 163 -3.97 20.80 -6.57
C ASN A 163 -3.43 19.73 -5.62
N VAL A 164 -4.22 19.33 -4.62
CA VAL A 164 -3.84 18.25 -3.68
C VAL A 164 -3.75 16.91 -4.40
N LEU A 165 -4.63 16.64 -5.37
CA LEU A 165 -4.58 15.43 -6.19
C LEU A 165 -3.34 15.42 -7.09
N ALA A 166 -3.00 16.55 -7.72
CA ALA A 166 -1.79 16.69 -8.52
C ALA A 166 -0.52 16.56 -7.67
N ASP A 167 -0.50 17.18 -6.48
CA ASP A 167 0.66 17.14 -5.59
C ASP A 167 0.94 15.74 -5.03
N GLY A 168 -0.10 14.92 -4.88
CA GLY A 168 0.00 13.54 -4.42
C GLY A 168 0.64 12.59 -5.43
N ILE A 169 0.78 12.98 -6.70
CA ILE A 169 1.36 12.13 -7.76
C ILE A 169 2.85 12.41 -7.86
N ASN A 170 3.66 11.38 -7.66
CA ASN A 170 5.11 11.49 -7.75
C ASN A 170 5.67 10.68 -8.92
N LEU A 171 6.50 11.33 -9.74
CA LEU A 171 7.33 10.67 -10.74
C LEU A 171 8.73 10.44 -10.15
N PHE A 172 9.04 9.20 -9.78
CA PHE A 172 10.31 8.87 -9.13
C PHE A 172 11.49 9.07 -10.10
N GLY A 173 12.53 9.77 -9.61
CA GLY A 173 13.74 10.10 -10.37
C GLY A 173 13.79 11.54 -10.89
N TYR A 174 12.65 12.22 -10.90
CA TYR A 174 12.49 13.57 -11.44
C TYR A 174 12.04 14.53 -10.36
N GLU A 175 12.37 15.81 -10.53
CA GLU A 175 11.95 16.88 -9.61
C GLU A 175 10.66 17.54 -10.12
N LYS A 176 9.88 18.17 -9.24
CA LYS A 176 8.69 18.93 -9.69
C LYS A 176 9.16 20.20 -10.41
N GLY A 177 8.70 20.43 -11.64
CA GLY A 177 9.02 21.59 -12.47
C GLY A 177 8.18 21.61 -13.74
N GLU A 178 8.70 22.04 -14.89
CA GLU A 178 7.89 22.34 -16.07
C GLU A 178 8.37 21.70 -17.38
N ASP A 179 9.40 20.85 -17.38
CA ASP A 179 9.94 20.30 -18.63
C ASP A 179 8.96 19.35 -19.34
N ILE A 180 8.30 18.47 -18.60
CA ILE A 180 7.26 17.55 -19.10
C ILE A 180 5.96 17.73 -18.34
N LEU A 181 4.83 17.60 -19.03
CA LEU A 181 3.52 17.88 -18.48
C LEU A 181 2.60 16.66 -18.60
N PHE A 182 2.06 16.23 -17.46
CA PHE A 182 1.12 15.12 -17.34
C PHE A 182 -0.27 15.69 -17.07
N ILE A 183 -1.19 15.58 -18.03
CA ILE A 183 -2.60 15.97 -17.87
C ILE A 183 -3.43 14.74 -17.57
N ILE A 184 -4.11 14.75 -16.44
CA ILE A 184 -5.02 13.69 -16.01
C ILE A 184 -6.42 14.26 -15.99
N ASN A 185 -7.28 13.80 -16.89
CA ASN A 185 -8.68 14.18 -16.93
C ASN A 185 -9.53 13.02 -16.42
N ILE A 186 -10.19 13.23 -15.27
CA ILE A 186 -11.05 12.23 -14.62
C ILE A 186 -12.50 12.63 -14.89
N SER A 187 -13.28 11.78 -15.55
CA SER A 187 -14.71 12.03 -15.75
C SER A 187 -15.56 11.65 -14.53
N LYS A 188 -16.81 12.09 -14.52
CA LYS A 188 -17.80 11.70 -13.50
C LYS A 188 -18.11 10.21 -13.61
N MET A 189 -18.27 9.52 -12.48
CA MET A 189 -18.62 8.12 -12.45
C MET A 189 -20.07 7.91 -12.90
N VAL A 190 -20.26 6.99 -13.84
CA VAL A 190 -21.56 6.56 -14.34
C VAL A 190 -21.90 5.22 -13.73
N PHE A 191 -23.09 5.14 -13.12
CA PHE A 191 -23.61 3.92 -12.51
C PHE A 191 -24.68 3.29 -13.40
N GLN A 192 -24.69 1.95 -13.46
CA GLN A 192 -25.70 1.18 -14.18
C GLN A 192 -26.17 0.01 -13.33
N ASP A 193 -27.48 -0.11 -13.14
CA ASP A 193 -28.08 -1.25 -12.47
C ASP A 193 -28.44 -2.35 -13.48
N ASN A 194 -28.07 -3.58 -13.18
CA ASN A 194 -28.46 -4.76 -13.96
C ASN A 194 -28.76 -5.93 -13.02
N GLY A 195 -29.99 -6.45 -13.07
CA GLY A 195 -30.40 -7.60 -12.25
C GLY A 195 -30.27 -7.39 -10.73
N GLY A 196 -30.49 -6.17 -10.24
CA GLY A 196 -30.33 -5.82 -8.82
C GLY A 196 -28.87 -5.62 -8.37
N GLN A 197 -27.92 -5.67 -9.30
CA GLN A 197 -26.50 -5.39 -9.06
C GLN A 197 -26.11 -4.04 -9.66
N THR A 198 -25.21 -3.31 -9.00
CA THR A 198 -24.66 -2.04 -9.50
C THR A 198 -23.33 -2.27 -10.21
N TYR A 199 -23.19 -1.70 -11.40
CA TYR A 199 -21.97 -1.58 -12.17
C TYR A 199 -21.58 -0.11 -12.29
N TYR A 200 -20.28 0.15 -12.51
CA TYR A 200 -19.78 1.51 -12.64
C TYR A 200 -18.74 1.67 -13.74
N ASN A 201 -18.66 2.87 -14.29
CA ASN A 201 -17.66 3.28 -15.28
C ASN A 201 -17.14 4.68 -14.91
N GLN A 202 -15.83 4.91 -14.95
CA GLN A 202 -15.25 6.23 -14.71
C GLN A 202 -14.05 6.46 -15.66
N PRO A 203 -14.34 6.77 -16.93
CA PRO A 203 -13.30 7.05 -17.92
C PRO A 203 -12.32 8.10 -17.40
N THR A 204 -11.03 7.79 -17.47
CA THR A 204 -9.96 8.69 -17.04
C THR A 204 -8.86 8.66 -18.09
N SER A 205 -8.45 9.81 -18.61
CA SER A 205 -7.38 9.90 -19.61
C SER A 205 -6.12 10.54 -19.04
N LEU A 206 -4.97 9.93 -19.31
CA LEU A 206 -3.65 10.50 -19.09
C LEU A 206 -3.09 10.93 -20.45
N LYS A 207 -2.63 12.18 -20.54
CA LYS A 207 -1.86 12.70 -21.68
C LYS A 207 -0.50 13.17 -21.19
N VAL A 208 0.55 12.74 -21.87
CA VAL A 208 1.93 13.14 -21.59
C VAL A 208 2.39 14.06 -22.71
N ILE A 209 2.72 15.30 -22.36
CA ILE A 209 3.09 16.35 -23.30
C ILE A 209 4.51 16.81 -23.01
N TYR A 210 5.32 16.93 -24.06
CA TYR A 210 6.66 17.52 -24.00
C TYR A 210 6.79 18.58 -25.09
N GLY A 211 7.03 19.83 -24.69
CA GLY A 211 6.96 20.96 -25.61
C GLY A 211 5.56 21.08 -26.23
N ALA A 212 5.45 20.81 -27.54
CA ALA A 212 4.20 20.84 -28.28
C ALA A 212 3.65 19.45 -28.65
N ASP A 213 4.42 18.38 -28.41
CA ASP A 213 4.10 17.04 -28.88
C ASP A 213 3.49 16.17 -27.77
N ILE A 214 2.52 15.34 -28.14
CA ILE A 214 1.94 14.32 -27.27
C ILE A 214 2.80 13.06 -27.40
N ILE A 215 3.50 12.70 -26.33
CA ILE A 215 4.38 11.52 -26.29
C ILE A 215 3.57 10.25 -26.02
N ASP A 216 2.57 10.33 -25.15
CA ASP A 216 1.73 9.19 -24.79
C ASP A 216 0.32 9.62 -24.39
N GLU A 217 -0.65 8.77 -24.71
CA GLU A 217 -2.04 8.92 -24.30
C GLU A 217 -2.60 7.57 -23.88
N LYS A 218 -3.10 7.50 -22.64
CA LYS A 218 -3.70 6.28 -22.11
C LYS A 218 -5.03 6.54 -21.44
N LYS A 219 -5.98 5.64 -21.71
CA LYS A 219 -7.29 5.63 -21.05
C LYS A 219 -7.36 4.54 -19.98
N PHE A 220 -7.98 4.90 -18.87
CA PHE A 220 -8.22 4.05 -17.72
C PHE A 220 -9.73 3.98 -17.48
N ASP A 221 -10.19 2.82 -17.01
CA ASP A 221 -11.55 2.63 -16.52
C ASP A 221 -12.64 3.07 -17.51
N ASP A 222 -12.49 2.71 -18.79
CA ASP A 222 -13.48 2.98 -19.87
C ASP A 222 -14.65 1.97 -19.90
N LYS A 223 -14.50 0.81 -19.24
CA LYS A 223 -15.48 -0.29 -19.25
C LYS A 223 -16.21 -0.37 -17.93
N PHE A 224 -17.50 -0.74 -17.99
CA PHE A 224 -18.28 -1.03 -16.79
C PHE A 224 -17.69 -2.19 -16.00
N LYS A 225 -17.51 -1.97 -14.70
CA LYS A 225 -17.04 -2.95 -13.73
C LYS A 225 -18.09 -3.15 -12.65
N PHE A 226 -18.16 -4.37 -12.13
CA PHE A 226 -19.03 -4.68 -11.01
C PHE A 226 -18.64 -3.88 -9.77
N LEU A 227 -19.62 -3.26 -9.10
CA LEU A 227 -19.43 -2.55 -7.83
C LEU A 227 -19.93 -3.39 -6.64
N THR A 228 -21.22 -3.76 -6.67
CA THR A 228 -21.92 -4.42 -5.55
C THR A 228 -23.17 -5.14 -6.03
N SER A 229 -23.65 -6.11 -5.23
CA SER A 229 -24.86 -6.90 -5.47
C SER A 229 -26.14 -6.23 -4.94
N THR A 230 -26.11 -4.92 -4.77
CA THR A 230 -27.24 -4.09 -4.32
C THR A 230 -27.50 -3.01 -5.36
N SER A 231 -28.72 -2.47 -5.44
CA SER A 231 -29.07 -1.41 -6.40
C SER A 231 -28.43 -0.07 -6.03
N SER A 232 -28.17 0.78 -7.03
CA SER A 232 -27.51 2.08 -6.85
C SER A 232 -28.24 2.99 -5.85
N ASN A 233 -29.57 2.87 -5.74
CA ASN A 233 -30.41 3.66 -4.83
C ASN A 233 -30.21 3.33 -3.35
N SER A 234 -29.55 2.21 -3.03
CA SER A 234 -29.34 1.73 -1.66
C SER A 234 -27.92 1.97 -1.15
N ILE A 235 -27.05 2.54 -1.98
CA ILE A 235 -25.63 2.74 -1.68
C ILE A 235 -25.26 4.21 -1.69
N ASN A 236 -24.18 4.53 -0.98
CA ASN A 236 -23.60 5.86 -1.02
C ASN A 236 -22.69 5.98 -2.28
N LEU A 237 -23.24 6.55 -3.35
CA LEU A 237 -22.56 6.73 -4.64
C LEU A 237 -21.29 7.57 -4.51
N ASP A 238 -21.38 8.70 -3.79
CA ASP A 238 -20.29 9.65 -3.56
C ASP A 238 -19.08 8.99 -2.91
N ARG A 239 -19.32 8.12 -1.91
CA ARG A 239 -18.25 7.37 -1.26
C ARG A 239 -17.55 6.41 -2.22
N HIS A 240 -18.31 5.70 -3.06
CA HIS A 240 -17.74 4.77 -4.05
C HIS A 240 -16.94 5.51 -5.12
N GLU A 241 -17.45 6.66 -5.58
CA GLU A 241 -16.78 7.52 -6.54
C GLU A 241 -15.49 8.13 -5.97
N LYS A 242 -15.48 8.60 -4.71
CA LYS A 242 -14.27 9.04 -4.00
C LYS A 242 -13.19 7.97 -3.94
N ASN A 243 -13.59 6.74 -3.64
CA ASN A 243 -12.66 5.61 -3.59
C ASN A 243 -12.13 5.26 -4.98
N ASN A 244 -12.96 5.37 -6.02
CA ASN A 244 -12.53 5.06 -7.38
C ASN A 244 -11.57 6.11 -7.94
N VAL A 245 -11.79 7.41 -7.69
CA VAL A 245 -10.84 8.48 -8.05
C VAL A 245 -9.46 8.24 -7.42
N LYS A 246 -9.42 7.93 -6.11
CA LYS A 246 -8.16 7.59 -5.42
C LYS A 246 -7.46 6.38 -6.01
N LYS A 247 -8.22 5.36 -6.42
CA LYS A 247 -7.72 4.16 -7.09
C LYS A 247 -7.15 4.49 -8.47
N ASN A 248 -7.86 5.29 -9.26
CA ASN A 248 -7.41 5.71 -10.60
C ASN A 248 -6.12 6.52 -10.51
N ILE A 249 -6.03 7.48 -9.59
CA ILE A 249 -4.80 8.26 -9.37
C ILE A 249 -3.62 7.36 -9.04
N ARG A 250 -3.77 6.38 -8.14
CA ARG A 250 -2.69 5.42 -7.83
C ARG A 250 -2.31 4.56 -9.03
N ASN A 251 -3.29 4.12 -9.82
CA ASN A 251 -3.02 3.33 -11.03
C ASN A 251 -2.27 4.16 -12.08
N ILE A 252 -2.61 5.43 -12.20
CA ILE A 252 -1.93 6.38 -13.09
C ILE A 252 -0.51 6.65 -12.60
N GLU A 253 -0.32 6.91 -11.31
CA GLU A 253 1.02 7.09 -10.71
C GLU A 253 1.90 5.85 -10.94
N ASN A 254 1.36 4.66 -10.74
CA ASN A 254 2.08 3.41 -11.04
C ASN A 254 2.44 3.34 -12.53
N TYR A 255 1.48 3.56 -13.43
CA TYR A 255 1.73 3.54 -14.87
C TYR A 255 2.81 4.56 -15.28
N MET A 256 2.72 5.79 -14.79
CA MET A 256 3.71 6.84 -15.05
C MET A 256 5.12 6.43 -14.59
N ASN A 257 5.23 5.77 -13.43
CA ASN A 257 6.51 5.29 -12.88
C ASN A 257 7.02 3.99 -13.51
N GLU A 258 6.17 3.22 -14.17
CA GLU A 258 6.58 2.02 -14.92
C GLU A 258 7.01 2.39 -16.34
N GLU A 259 6.33 3.34 -16.96
CA GLU A 259 6.63 3.76 -18.33
C GLU A 259 7.74 4.80 -18.39
N PHE A 260 7.67 5.87 -17.61
CA PHE A 260 8.56 7.04 -17.75
C PHE A 260 9.52 7.21 -16.57
N GLY A 261 9.03 6.95 -15.35
CA GLY A 261 9.78 7.08 -14.11
C GLY A 261 10.56 5.83 -13.72
N PHE A 262 11.06 5.81 -12.49
CA PHE A 262 11.67 4.62 -11.91
C PHE A 262 10.73 3.90 -10.97
N THR A 263 10.74 2.57 -10.99
CA THR A 263 10.07 1.80 -9.95
C THR A 263 11.08 1.47 -8.83
N PRO A 264 10.92 2.02 -7.61
CA PRO A 264 11.80 1.71 -6.50
C PRO A 264 11.54 0.28 -5.99
N VAL A 265 12.59 -0.55 -5.97
CA VAL A 265 12.55 -1.93 -5.50
C VAL A 265 13.31 -2.02 -4.19
N SER A 266 12.65 -2.49 -3.13
CA SER A 266 13.30 -2.68 -1.83
C SER A 266 14.34 -3.80 -1.92
N SER A 267 15.59 -3.46 -1.64
CA SER A 267 16.74 -4.35 -1.68
C SER A 267 17.49 -4.30 -0.35
N SER A 268 18.30 -5.33 -0.08
CA SER A 268 19.18 -5.32 1.08
C SER A 268 20.53 -5.92 0.76
N ILE A 269 21.57 -5.36 1.37
CA ILE A 269 22.95 -5.81 1.21
C ILE A 269 23.57 -6.05 2.58
N TYR A 270 24.42 -7.07 2.65
CA TYR A 270 25.22 -7.38 3.83
C TYR A 270 26.65 -6.92 3.58
N ILE A 271 27.18 -6.08 4.46
CA ILE A 271 28.59 -5.65 4.41
C ILE A 271 29.31 -6.24 5.61
N GLN A 272 30.41 -6.96 5.34
CA GLN A 272 31.26 -7.58 6.36
C GLN A 272 32.49 -6.71 6.64
N TYR A 273 33.01 -6.74 7.86
CA TYR A 273 34.22 -6.01 8.23
C TYR A 273 34.91 -6.68 9.43
N PRO A 274 36.24 -6.58 9.54
CA PRO A 274 36.97 -7.12 10.69
C PRO A 274 36.76 -6.26 11.94
N LYS A 275 36.80 -6.89 13.12
CA LYS A 275 36.72 -6.16 14.38
C LYS A 275 37.99 -5.35 14.65
N ASN A 276 37.89 -4.02 14.55
CA ASN A 276 39.03 -3.12 14.68
C ASN A 276 39.32 -2.68 16.14
N LYS A 277 39.85 -3.59 16.98
CA LYS A 277 40.17 -3.24 18.39
C LYS A 277 41.43 -2.39 18.55
N LYS A 278 42.38 -2.48 17.60
CA LYS A 278 43.73 -1.90 17.70
C LYS A 278 44.04 -0.83 16.63
N ARG A 279 43.02 -0.36 15.91
CA ARG A 279 43.16 0.56 14.75
C ARG A 279 43.99 0.01 13.59
N GLU A 280 44.19 -1.31 13.55
CA GLU A 280 44.95 -1.97 12.48
C GLU A 280 44.12 -2.11 11.18
N TYR A 281 42.80 -1.89 11.24
CA TYR A 281 41.87 -2.00 10.10
C TYR A 281 41.10 -0.70 9.79
N ASP A 282 41.65 0.45 10.15
CA ASP A 282 41.00 1.76 9.98
C ASP A 282 40.52 2.01 8.54
N VAL A 283 41.29 1.56 7.54
CA VAL A 283 40.92 1.70 6.12
C VAL A 283 39.65 0.90 5.80
N LEU A 284 39.53 -0.33 6.28
CA LEU A 284 38.37 -1.19 6.04
C LEU A 284 37.14 -0.72 6.82
N GLU A 285 37.34 -0.18 8.03
CA GLU A 285 36.25 0.42 8.82
C GLU A 285 35.73 1.71 8.17
N ASN A 286 36.62 2.58 7.68
CA ASN A 286 36.24 3.77 6.93
C ASN A 286 35.52 3.41 5.62
N ALA A 287 36.01 2.39 4.90
CA ALA A 287 35.35 1.87 3.70
C ALA A 287 33.93 1.37 4.01
N LYS A 288 33.76 0.63 5.11
CA LYS A 288 32.44 0.19 5.59
C LYS A 288 31.51 1.38 5.86
N ILE A 289 31.97 2.38 6.61
CA ILE A 289 31.15 3.57 6.94
C ILE A 289 30.71 4.28 5.65
N LYS A 290 31.62 4.48 4.69
CA LYS A 290 31.32 5.11 3.40
C LYS A 290 30.27 4.33 2.61
N VAL A 291 30.44 3.01 2.47
CA VAL A 291 29.49 2.15 1.73
C VAL A 291 28.11 2.16 2.36
N ILE A 292 28.05 2.03 3.69
CA ILE A 292 26.77 2.03 4.41
C ILE A 292 26.07 3.38 4.30
N SER A 293 26.82 4.47 4.43
CA SER A 293 26.30 5.83 4.23
C SER A 293 25.74 5.99 2.81
N ALA A 294 26.49 5.55 1.79
CA ALA A 294 26.08 5.59 0.40
C ALA A 294 24.76 4.83 0.16
N TYR A 295 24.62 3.60 0.66
CA TYR A 295 23.37 2.84 0.56
C TYR A 295 22.21 3.48 1.33
N ARG A 296 22.46 4.13 2.48
CA ARG A 296 21.42 4.83 3.24
C ARG A 296 20.88 6.07 2.52
N LYS A 297 21.65 6.67 1.61
CA LYS A 297 21.20 7.77 0.74
C LYS A 297 20.22 7.30 -0.34
N LEU A 298 20.21 6.00 -0.70
CA LEU A 298 19.30 5.42 -1.70
C LEU A 298 17.89 5.16 -1.12
N LYS A 299 17.18 6.26 -0.83
CA LYS A 299 15.78 6.25 -0.40
C LYS A 299 14.83 6.03 -1.59
N LYS A 300 13.54 5.80 -1.30
CA LYS A 300 12.50 5.56 -2.31
C LYS A 300 12.38 6.72 -3.31
N ASP A 301 12.50 7.94 -2.80
CA ASP A 301 12.36 9.24 -3.46
C ASP A 301 13.70 9.86 -3.90
N ALA A 302 14.82 9.11 -3.82
CA ALA A 302 16.12 9.64 -4.20
C ALA A 302 16.17 10.00 -5.70
N SER A 303 16.61 11.23 -5.99
CA SER A 303 16.78 11.75 -7.35
C SER A 303 17.82 10.98 -8.16
N LEU A 304 17.77 11.11 -9.48
CA LEU A 304 18.78 10.54 -10.38
C LEU A 304 20.20 10.97 -10.02
N GLU A 305 20.42 12.27 -9.79
CA GLU A 305 21.73 12.81 -9.43
C GLU A 305 22.27 12.20 -8.13
N THR A 306 21.42 12.06 -7.11
CA THR A 306 21.82 11.43 -5.83
C THR A 306 22.28 9.99 -6.07
N ARG A 307 21.62 9.27 -6.96
CA ARG A 307 21.92 7.87 -7.25
C ARG A 307 23.19 7.72 -8.08
N GLU A 308 23.44 8.62 -9.02
CA GLU A 308 24.71 8.70 -9.76
C GLU A 308 25.88 8.98 -8.82
N ARG A 309 25.73 9.97 -7.91
CA ARG A 309 26.74 10.28 -6.89
C ARG A 309 27.00 9.11 -5.96
N VAL A 310 25.96 8.38 -5.54
CA VAL A 310 26.12 7.16 -4.73
C VAL A 310 26.88 6.09 -5.51
N LYS A 311 26.61 5.93 -6.81
CA LYS A 311 27.35 4.97 -7.65
C LYS A 311 28.85 5.31 -7.68
N GLU A 312 29.21 6.57 -7.87
CA GLU A 312 30.60 7.04 -7.81
C GLU A 312 31.24 6.78 -6.44
N GLU A 313 30.52 7.07 -5.34
CA GLU A 313 30.98 6.79 -3.98
C GLU A 313 31.26 5.28 -3.77
N LEU A 314 30.41 4.40 -4.30
CA LEU A 314 30.59 2.95 -4.19
C LEU A 314 31.75 2.44 -5.06
N GLU A 315 31.94 3.01 -6.26
CA GLU A 315 33.09 2.71 -7.13
C GLU A 315 34.41 3.14 -6.47
N ALA A 316 34.43 4.28 -5.78
CA ALA A 316 35.58 4.72 -4.99
C ALA A 316 35.90 3.74 -3.85
N VAL A 317 34.89 3.18 -3.18
CA VAL A 317 35.14 2.19 -2.12
C VAL A 317 35.58 0.84 -2.71
N ARG A 318 35.06 0.43 -3.87
CA ARG A 318 35.56 -0.73 -4.60
C ARG A 318 37.06 -0.63 -4.85
N LEU A 319 37.55 0.54 -5.26
CA LEU A 319 38.98 0.77 -5.48
C LEU A 319 39.80 0.61 -4.19
N ILE A 320 39.30 1.13 -3.06
CA ILE A 320 39.94 0.94 -1.74
C ILE A 320 40.06 -0.54 -1.42
N TRP A 321 38.98 -1.31 -1.58
CA TRP A 321 38.98 -2.74 -1.33
C TRP A 321 39.93 -3.53 -2.23
N LYS A 322 39.99 -3.20 -3.54
CA LYS A 322 40.96 -3.81 -4.46
C LYS A 322 42.41 -3.50 -4.03
N THR A 323 42.68 -2.29 -3.57
CA THR A 323 44.01 -1.87 -3.08
C THR A 323 44.40 -2.58 -1.79
N GLU A 324 43.44 -2.79 -0.87
CA GLU A 324 43.70 -3.55 0.35
C GLU A 324 43.83 -5.07 0.08
N LEU A 325 43.14 -5.58 -0.94
CA LEU A 325 43.22 -6.99 -1.33
C LEU A 325 44.61 -7.39 -1.85
N SER A 326 45.35 -6.48 -2.49
CA SER A 326 46.70 -6.76 -2.99
C SER A 326 47.73 -6.93 -1.86
N LYS A 327 47.43 -6.45 -0.65
CA LYS A 327 48.29 -6.58 0.53
C LYS A 327 48.09 -7.90 1.28
N VAL A 328 47.14 -8.73 0.83
CA VAL A 328 46.77 -9.97 1.50
C VAL A 328 47.84 -11.05 1.30
N ASP A 329 48.28 -11.64 2.40
CA ASP A 329 49.04 -12.89 2.41
C ASP A 329 48.10 -14.06 2.73
N TYR A 330 47.80 -14.85 1.70
CA TYR A 330 46.88 -15.99 1.79
C TYR A 330 47.46 -17.18 2.57
N LYS A 331 48.79 -17.28 2.66
CA LYS A 331 49.47 -18.42 3.29
C LYS A 331 49.74 -18.15 4.78
N ASN A 332 50.01 -16.91 5.13
CA ASN A 332 50.33 -16.53 6.50
C ASN A 332 49.09 -16.21 7.34
N LYS A 333 48.67 -17.19 8.17
CA LYS A 333 47.52 -17.03 9.09
C LYS A 333 47.70 -15.91 10.13
N LYS A 334 48.94 -15.53 10.46
CA LYS A 334 49.26 -14.48 11.44
C LYS A 334 49.44 -13.10 10.80
N ALA A 335 49.44 -13.01 9.47
CA ALA A 335 49.50 -11.71 8.80
C ALA A 335 48.29 -10.85 9.19
N LEU A 336 48.49 -9.54 9.23
CA LEU A 336 47.41 -8.60 9.49
C LEU A 336 46.30 -8.73 8.43
N MET A 337 46.72 -8.80 7.17
CA MET A 337 45.86 -9.04 6.00
C MET A 337 46.01 -10.50 5.58
N ASN A 338 45.22 -11.38 6.19
CA ASN A 338 45.25 -12.83 5.94
C ASN A 338 44.07 -13.28 5.06
N LYS A 339 43.94 -14.60 4.87
CA LYS A 339 42.82 -15.20 4.12
C LYS A 339 41.42 -14.86 4.66
N GLU A 340 41.25 -14.63 5.98
CA GLU A 340 39.94 -14.27 6.56
C GLU A 340 39.53 -12.85 6.13
N ILE A 341 40.48 -11.91 6.11
CA ILE A 341 40.26 -10.57 5.59
C ILE A 341 40.00 -10.59 4.09
N ALA A 342 40.72 -11.45 3.34
CA ALA A 342 40.51 -11.64 1.91
C ALA A 342 39.06 -12.06 1.60
N LYS A 343 38.50 -13.02 2.35
CA LYS A 343 37.09 -13.43 2.22
C LYS A 343 36.14 -12.25 2.41
N ILE A 344 36.34 -11.47 3.47
CA ILE A 344 35.49 -10.30 3.77
C ILE A 344 35.49 -9.33 2.60
N ILE A 345 36.69 -8.98 2.11
CA ILE A 345 36.85 -8.03 1.01
C ILE A 345 36.20 -8.57 -0.27
N LEU A 346 36.46 -9.83 -0.63
CA LEU A 346 35.93 -10.44 -1.85
C LEU A 346 34.40 -10.58 -1.84
N PHE A 347 33.80 -11.00 -0.72
CA PHE A 347 32.34 -11.05 -0.60
C PHE A 347 31.70 -9.66 -0.66
N ASN A 348 32.34 -8.65 -0.07
CA ASN A 348 31.86 -7.27 -0.17
C ASN A 348 31.95 -6.73 -1.59
N LEU A 349 33.09 -6.92 -2.26
CA LEU A 349 33.30 -6.54 -3.66
C LEU A 349 32.21 -7.14 -4.54
N MET A 350 32.03 -8.46 -4.50
CA MET A 350 31.02 -9.13 -5.31
C MET A 350 29.59 -8.61 -5.04
N ARG A 351 29.23 -8.37 -3.78
CA ARG A 351 27.90 -7.83 -3.44
C ARG A 351 27.71 -6.39 -3.95
N VAL A 352 28.75 -5.57 -3.92
CA VAL A 352 28.71 -4.19 -4.43
C VAL A 352 28.76 -4.15 -5.96
N ASP A 353 29.49 -5.05 -6.60
CA ASP A 353 29.54 -5.17 -8.06
C ASP A 353 28.18 -5.57 -8.63
N ILE A 354 27.50 -6.51 -7.97
CA ILE A 354 26.14 -6.92 -8.31
C ILE A 354 25.13 -5.78 -8.10
N SER A 355 25.21 -5.05 -6.99
CA SER A 355 24.25 -3.98 -6.69
C SER A 355 24.36 -2.80 -7.66
N ILE A 356 25.57 -2.47 -8.11
CA ILE A 356 25.83 -1.43 -9.12
C ILE A 356 25.47 -1.91 -10.54
N LYS A 357 25.22 -3.22 -10.71
CA LYS A 357 24.94 -3.87 -12.00
C LYS A 357 26.12 -3.77 -12.97
N ASP A 358 27.35 -3.81 -12.43
CA ASP A 358 28.59 -3.80 -13.21
C ASP A 358 29.03 -5.23 -13.48
N LYS A 359 28.50 -5.80 -14.56
CA LYS A 359 28.73 -7.21 -14.93
C LYS A 359 30.22 -7.54 -15.11
N LYS A 360 30.96 -6.66 -15.78
CA LYS A 360 32.39 -6.88 -16.05
C LYS A 360 33.19 -7.00 -14.75
N GLN A 361 32.98 -6.07 -13.83
CA GLN A 361 33.68 -6.09 -12.54
C GLN A 361 33.23 -7.25 -11.66
N ALA A 362 31.94 -7.60 -11.69
CA ALA A 362 31.43 -8.76 -10.97
C ALA A 362 32.04 -10.08 -11.48
N GLU A 363 32.21 -10.24 -12.79
CA GLU A 363 32.89 -11.39 -13.40
C GLU A 363 34.38 -11.43 -13.06
N GLU A 364 35.08 -10.28 -13.07
CA GLU A 364 36.48 -10.19 -12.63
C GLU A 364 36.64 -10.62 -11.15
N THR A 365 35.77 -10.13 -10.26
CA THR A 365 35.78 -10.51 -8.85
C THR A 365 35.45 -11.99 -8.67
N LEU A 366 34.49 -12.53 -9.45
CA LEU A 366 34.12 -13.95 -9.43
C LEU A 366 35.29 -14.83 -9.87
N ALA A 367 35.96 -14.49 -10.98
CA ALA A 367 37.12 -15.22 -11.48
C ALA A 367 38.26 -15.25 -10.45
N LEU A 368 38.52 -14.10 -9.79
CA LEU A 368 39.52 -14.03 -8.73
C LEU A 368 39.16 -14.92 -7.52
N MET A 369 37.89 -14.95 -7.12
CA MET A 369 37.42 -15.85 -6.06
C MET A 369 37.52 -17.32 -6.46
N GLN A 370 37.26 -17.67 -7.71
CA GLN A 370 37.40 -19.04 -8.24
C GLN A 370 38.87 -19.47 -8.27
N GLU A 371 39.78 -18.60 -8.74
CA GLU A 371 41.22 -18.86 -8.75
C GLU A 371 41.75 -19.08 -7.33
N LYS A 372 41.35 -18.23 -6.38
CA LYS A 372 41.79 -18.32 -4.98
C LYS A 372 40.93 -19.24 -4.12
N ARG A 373 40.02 -20.03 -4.70
CA ARG A 373 39.05 -20.84 -3.95
C ARG A 373 39.69 -21.81 -2.95
N ILE A 374 40.82 -22.42 -3.34
CA ILE A 374 41.57 -23.35 -2.49
C ILE A 374 42.21 -22.59 -1.32
N ASP A 375 42.85 -21.45 -1.60
CA ASP A 375 43.51 -20.61 -0.59
C ASP A 375 42.51 -20.00 0.41
N LEU A 376 41.31 -19.65 -0.08
CA LEU A 376 40.26 -19.07 0.73
C LEU A 376 39.69 -20.08 1.73
N ASP A 377 39.59 -21.37 1.40
CA ASP A 377 39.10 -22.40 2.32
C ASP A 377 37.72 -22.02 2.90
N LEU A 378 36.75 -21.86 2.00
CA LEU A 378 35.39 -21.42 2.32
C LEU A 378 34.64 -22.48 3.15
N ASN A 379 33.96 -22.06 4.21
CA ASN A 379 33.09 -22.93 5.00
C ASN A 379 31.77 -23.22 4.24
N TYR A 380 30.90 -24.07 4.82
CA TYR A 380 29.64 -24.46 4.18
C TYR A 380 28.72 -23.27 3.83
N THR A 381 28.55 -22.32 4.76
CA THR A 381 27.66 -21.16 4.54
C THR A 381 28.25 -20.15 3.56
N GLU A 382 29.57 -19.97 3.57
CA GLU A 382 30.32 -19.16 2.62
C GLU A 382 30.25 -19.74 1.22
N LYS A 383 30.36 -21.08 1.06
CA LYS A 383 30.18 -21.76 -0.22
C LYS A 383 28.77 -21.55 -0.79
N ALA A 384 27.75 -21.73 0.03
CA ALA A 384 26.36 -21.47 -0.38
C ALA A 384 26.14 -19.99 -0.76
N THR A 385 26.74 -19.07 -0.01
CA THR A 385 26.69 -17.62 -0.31
C THR A 385 27.40 -17.30 -1.62
N PHE A 386 28.55 -17.92 -1.87
CA PHE A 386 29.31 -17.78 -3.10
C PHE A 386 28.49 -18.25 -4.31
N THR A 387 27.91 -19.46 -4.27
CA THR A 387 27.06 -19.99 -5.35
C THR A 387 25.86 -19.10 -5.62
N ARG A 388 25.19 -18.58 -4.58
CA ARG A 388 24.06 -17.66 -4.76
C ARG A 388 24.49 -16.35 -5.44
N LEU A 389 25.65 -15.81 -5.08
CA LEU A 389 26.18 -14.59 -5.68
C LEU A 389 26.64 -14.85 -7.13
N GLU A 390 27.28 -15.98 -7.40
CA GLU A 390 27.65 -16.44 -8.74
C GLU A 390 26.43 -16.53 -9.67
N GLU A 391 25.33 -17.14 -9.22
CA GLU A 391 24.07 -17.14 -9.97
C GLU A 391 23.51 -15.74 -10.22
N GLN A 392 23.70 -14.81 -9.28
CA GLN A 392 23.29 -13.41 -9.46
C GLN A 392 24.16 -12.71 -10.51
N VAL A 393 25.48 -12.94 -10.53
CA VAL A 393 26.37 -12.41 -11.56
C VAL A 393 25.94 -12.86 -12.95
N TYR A 394 25.58 -14.14 -13.12
CA TYR A 394 25.12 -14.66 -14.41
C TYR A 394 23.75 -14.12 -14.86
N LYS A 395 22.93 -13.60 -13.94
CA LYS A 395 21.62 -13.01 -14.21
C LYS A 395 21.66 -11.50 -14.48
N LEU A 396 22.80 -10.84 -14.24
CA LEU A 396 23.05 -9.45 -14.66
C LEU A 396 23.19 -9.36 -16.18
#